data_AF-A0A2G8TB57-F1
#
_entry.id   AF-A0A2G8TB57-F1
#
_cell.length_a   1.000
_cell.length_b   1.000
_cell.length_c   1.000
_cell.angle_alpha   90.00
_cell.angle_beta   90.00
_cell.angle_gamma   90.00
#
_symmetry.space_group_name_H-M   'P 1'
#
loop_
_entity.id
_entity.type
_entity.pdbx_description
1 polymer ?
#
loop_
_entity_poly.entity_id
_entity_poly.type
_entity_poly.pdbx_seq_one_letter_code
_entity_poly.pdbx_strand_id
1 'polypeptide(L)'
;MPELIAPVLACLAQQAGSEVHAFWITGADELNELAPAELLAGCPFDTRGALHASQQALLGLPSQQRQQKVLAFAQQQASGKAVVIG
;
A
#
# COMPACT_ATOMS: atom_id res chain seq x y z
N MET A 1 12.67 0.79 -8.41
CA MET A 1 12.01 2.06 -8.75
C MET A 1 11.87 2.95 -7.51
N PRO A 2 12.89 3.73 -7.13
CA PRO A 2 12.74 4.79 -6.12
C PRO A 2 11.63 5.80 -6.44
N GLU A 3 11.33 5.99 -7.73
CA GLU A 3 10.30 6.89 -8.23
C GLU A 3 8.87 6.48 -7.83
N LEU A 4 8.62 5.21 -7.53
CA LEU A 4 7.30 4.78 -7.05
C LEU A 4 7.10 4.96 -5.56
N ILE A 5 8.18 4.77 -4.79
CA ILE A 5 8.13 4.77 -3.32
C ILE A 5 8.18 6.18 -2.76
N ALA A 6 8.95 7.09 -3.37
CA ALA A 6 9.15 8.44 -2.86
C ALA A 6 7.83 9.23 -2.69
N PRO A 7 6.86 9.18 -3.63
CA PRO A 7 5.57 9.84 -3.44
C PRO A 7 4.76 9.27 -2.27
N VAL A 8 4.85 7.97 -2.03
CA VAL A 8 4.12 7.32 -0.92
C VAL A 8 4.75 7.70 0.42
N LEU A 9 6.08 7.71 0.51
CA LEU A 9 6.79 8.15 1.71
C LEU A 9 6.53 9.62 2.04
N ALA A 10 6.45 10.48 1.02
CA ALA A 10 6.07 11.89 1.21
C ALA A 10 4.66 12.03 1.83
N CYS A 11 3.71 11.17 1.43
CA CYS A 11 2.37 11.14 2.01
C CYS A 11 2.38 10.68 3.48
N LEU A 12 3.29 9.78 3.85
CA LEU A 12 3.40 9.21 5.19
C LEU A 12 4.40 9.97 6.09
N ALA A 13 4.97 11.09 5.64
CA ALA A 13 6.08 11.76 6.32
C ALA A 13 5.77 12.24 7.75
N GLN A 14 4.49 12.39 8.10
CA GLN A 14 4.02 12.78 9.44
C GLN A 14 3.69 11.59 10.35
N GLN A 15 3.85 10.35 9.87
CA GLN A 15 3.57 9.12 10.63
C GLN A 15 4.81 8.65 11.40
N ALA A 16 4.62 7.91 12.49
CA ALA A 16 5.75 7.32 13.20
C ALA A 16 6.40 6.19 12.37
N GLY A 17 7.71 5.98 12.50
CA GLY A 17 8.45 5.00 11.68
C GLY A 17 7.92 3.57 11.77
N SER A 18 7.43 3.14 12.93
CA SER A 18 6.76 1.84 13.12
C SER A 18 5.46 1.72 12.32
N GLU A 19 4.74 2.82 12.17
CA GLU A 19 3.47 2.89 11.42
C GLU A 19 3.74 2.91 9.91
N VAL A 20 4.82 3.58 9.48
CA VAL A 20 5.29 3.48 8.10
C VAL A 20 5.69 2.05 7.78
N HIS A 21 6.38 1.35 8.68
CA HIS A 21 6.70 -0.07 8.48
C HIS A 21 5.42 -0.93 8.38
N ALA A 22 4.51 -0.80 9.35
CA ALA A 22 3.25 -1.54 9.38
C ALA A 22 2.41 -1.28 8.12
N PHE A 23 2.36 -0.03 7.63
CA PHE A 23 1.72 0.32 6.37
C PHE A 23 2.23 -0.55 5.23
N TRP A 24 3.54 -0.73 5.09
CA TRP A 24 4.11 -1.43 3.93
C TRP A 24 3.88 -2.95 3.95
N ILE A 25 3.80 -3.56 5.12
CA ILE A 25 3.80 -5.02 5.26
C ILE A 25 2.45 -5.62 5.60
N THR A 26 1.47 -4.81 6.02
CA THR A 26 0.16 -5.28 6.46
C THR A 26 -0.81 -5.31 5.29
N GLY A 27 -1.54 -6.42 5.14
CA GLY A 27 -2.64 -6.53 4.19
C GLY A 27 -3.77 -5.55 4.54
N ALA A 28 -4.44 -5.03 3.51
CA ALA A 28 -5.57 -4.13 3.67
C ALA A 28 -6.75 -4.58 2.80
N ASP A 29 -7.96 -4.54 3.35
CA ASP A 29 -9.19 -4.92 2.66
C ASP A 29 -9.37 -4.10 1.38
N GLU A 30 -9.04 -2.80 1.42
CA GLU A 30 -9.10 -1.87 0.28
C GLU A 30 -8.16 -2.27 -0.88
N LEU A 31 -7.15 -3.08 -0.58
CA LEU A 31 -6.17 -3.61 -1.53
C LEU A 31 -6.36 -5.11 -1.80
N ASN A 32 -7.56 -5.66 -1.54
CA ASN A 32 -7.85 -7.10 -1.62
C ASN A 32 -6.89 -7.94 -0.75
N GLU A 33 -6.62 -7.51 0.47
CA GLU A 33 -5.72 -8.19 1.42
C GLU A 33 -4.24 -8.25 0.98
N LEU A 34 -3.86 -7.47 -0.04
CA LEU A 34 -2.45 -7.28 -0.42
C LEU A 34 -1.82 -6.21 0.46
N ALA A 35 -0.55 -6.40 0.81
CA ALA A 35 0.22 -5.34 1.42
C ALA A 35 0.55 -4.27 0.38
N PRO A 36 0.63 -2.98 0.77
CA PRO A 36 1.04 -1.90 -0.11
C PRO A 36 2.38 -2.15 -0.82
N ALA A 37 3.34 -2.84 -0.18
CA ALA A 37 4.60 -3.18 -0.83
C ALA A 37 4.42 -4.21 -1.95
N GLU A 38 3.58 -5.24 -1.74
CA GLU A 38 3.30 -6.25 -2.77
C GLU A 38 2.61 -5.62 -3.97
N LEU A 39 1.61 -4.78 -3.72
CA LEU A 39 0.93 -4.05 -4.78
C LEU A 39 1.88 -3.10 -5.51
N LEU A 40 2.71 -2.34 -4.79
CA LEU A 40 3.66 -1.41 -5.42
C LEU A 40 4.77 -2.13 -6.20
N ALA A 41 5.18 -3.33 -5.78
CA ALA A 41 6.12 -4.16 -6.50
C ALA A 41 5.46 -4.87 -7.70
N GLY A 42 4.19 -5.22 -7.58
CA GLY A 42 3.48 -6.05 -8.56
C GLY A 42 3.81 -7.54 -8.40
N CYS A 43 4.34 -7.92 -7.26
CA CYS A 43 4.67 -9.30 -6.90
C CYS A 43 4.26 -9.56 -5.44
N PRO A 44 3.76 -10.77 -5.14
CA PRO A 44 3.47 -11.16 -3.77
C PRO A 44 4.77 -11.33 -2.97
N PHE A 45 4.67 -11.31 -1.64
CA PHE A 45 5.74 -11.79 -0.78
C PHE A 45 5.91 -13.31 -0.92
N ASP A 46 7.14 -13.80 -0.74
CA ASP A 46 7.47 -15.22 -0.83
C ASP A 46 6.73 -16.08 0.21
N THR A 47 6.34 -15.48 1.33
CA THR A 47 5.58 -16.14 2.40
C THR A 47 4.09 -16.23 2.10
N ARG A 48 3.59 -15.57 1.04
CA ARG A 48 2.17 -15.56 0.71
C ARG A 48 1.78 -16.90 0.07
N GLY A 49 0.64 -17.43 0.51
CA GLY A 49 0.03 -18.63 -0.07
C GLY A 49 -0.58 -18.36 -1.46
N ALA A 50 -1.51 -19.23 -1.87
CA ALA A 50 -2.19 -19.09 -3.15
C ALA A 50 -2.89 -17.72 -3.28
N LEU A 51 -2.65 -17.04 -4.41
CA LEU A 51 -3.27 -15.75 -4.71
C LEU A 51 -4.68 -15.92 -5.29
N HIS A 52 -5.62 -15.16 -4.76
CA HIS A 52 -6.95 -15.05 -5.36
C HIS A 52 -6.87 -14.30 -6.71
N ALA A 53 -7.79 -14.59 -7.64
CA ALA A 53 -7.80 -13.96 -8.97
C ALA A 53 -7.88 -12.43 -8.90
N SER A 54 -8.59 -11.86 -7.92
CA SER A 54 -8.66 -10.41 -7.71
C SER A 54 -7.32 -9.81 -7.26
N GLN A 55 -6.50 -10.56 -6.53
CA GLN A 55 -5.15 -10.14 -6.13
C GLN A 55 -4.21 -10.19 -7.33
N GLN A 56 -4.26 -11.27 -8.13
CA GLN A 56 -3.48 -11.40 -9.36
C GLN A 56 -3.79 -10.26 -10.34
N ALA A 57 -5.07 -9.92 -10.49
CA ALA A 57 -5.49 -8.80 -11.35
C ALA A 57 -4.89 -7.46 -10.89
N LEU A 58 -4.83 -7.20 -9.58
CA LEU A 58 -4.22 -5.99 -9.04
C LEU A 58 -2.69 -5.96 -9.24
N LEU A 59 -2.01 -7.09 -9.01
CA LEU A 59 -0.56 -7.21 -9.20
C LEU A 59 -0.15 -7.05 -10.67
N GLY A 60 -1.01 -7.49 -11.60
CA GLY A 60 -0.81 -7.36 -13.04
C GLY A 60 -1.05 -5.97 -13.62
N LEU A 61 -1.51 -5.00 -12.82
CA LEU A 61 -1.71 -3.62 -13.31
C LEU A 61 -0.38 -2.94 -13.68
N PRO A 62 -0.38 -1.96 -14.59
CA PRO A 62 0.75 -1.07 -14.82
C PRO A 62 1.24 -0.43 -13.51
N SER A 63 2.56 -0.26 -13.40
CA SER A 63 3.22 0.27 -12.19
C SER A 63 2.62 1.60 -11.71
N GLN A 64 2.26 2.49 -12.63
CA GLN A 64 1.63 3.77 -12.31
C GLN A 64 0.22 3.60 -11.70
N GLN A 65 -0.58 2.65 -12.20
CA GLN A 65 -1.91 2.38 -11.64
C GLN A 65 -1.81 1.72 -10.25
N ARG A 66 -0.84 0.84 -10.05
CA ARG A 66 -0.54 0.25 -8.73
C ARG A 66 -0.11 1.33 -7.74
N GLN A 67 0.77 2.24 -8.15
CA GLN A 67 1.18 3.38 -7.34
C GLN A 67 0.00 4.29 -6.97
N GLN A 68 -0.89 4.60 -7.92
CA GLN A 68 -2.08 5.42 -7.64
C GLN A 68 -2.97 4.79 -6.56
N LYS A 69 -3.15 3.46 -6.59
CA LYS A 69 -3.90 2.74 -5.56
C LYS A 69 -3.23 2.81 -4.18
N VAL A 70 -1.91 2.59 -4.13
CA VAL A 70 -1.14 2.69 -2.89
C VAL A 70 -1.14 4.13 -2.33
N LEU A 71 -1.07 5.15 -3.19
CA LEU A 71 -1.17 6.55 -2.80
C LEU A 71 -2.55 6.91 -2.25
N ALA A 72 -3.62 6.46 -2.90
CA ALA A 72 -4.98 6.66 -2.42
C ALA A 72 -5.17 6.05 -1.01
N PHE A 73 -4.65 4.84 -0.80
CA PHE A 73 -4.67 4.18 0.50
C PHE A 73 -3.83 4.92 1.56
N ALA A 74 -2.63 5.39 1.20
CA ALA A 74 -1.79 6.20 2.10
C ALA A 74 -2.48 7.51 2.53
N GLN A 75 -3.17 8.18 1.60
CA GLN A 75 -3.94 9.40 1.89
C GLN A 75 -5.13 9.12 2.81
N GLN A 76 -5.80 7.98 2.64
CA GLN A 76 -6.88 7.54 3.53
C GLN A 76 -6.38 7.28 4.95
N GLN A 77 -5.23 6.62 5.13
CA GLN A 77 -4.66 6.41 6.46
C GLN A 77 -4.20 7.72 7.12
N ALA A 78 -3.59 8.62 6.35
CA ALA A 78 -3.19 9.94 6.85
C ALA A 78 -4.41 10.79 7.26
N SER A 79 -5.51 10.72 6.51
CA SER A 79 -6.74 11.47 6.79
C SER A 79 -7.60 10.82 7.88
N GLY A 80 -7.66 9.50 7.94
CA GLY A 80 -8.40 8.74 8.95
C GLY A 80 -7.86 8.98 10.36
N LYS A 81 -6.55 9.21 10.51
CA LYS A 81 -5.95 9.65 11.78
C LYS A 81 -6.28 11.08 12.16
N ALA A 82 -6.48 11.98 11.19
CA ALA A 82 -6.84 13.37 11.47
C ALA A 82 -8.26 13.51 12.07
N VAL A 83 -9.13 12.50 11.92
CA VAL A 83 -10.52 12.52 12.40
C VAL A 83 -10.70 11.97 13.82
N VAL A 84 -9.71 11.27 14.40
CA VAL A 84 -9.84 10.62 15.72
C VAL A 84 -9.57 11.56 16.91
N ILE A 85 -9.42 12.87 16.65
CA ILE A 85 -9.33 13.89 17.71
C ILE A 85 -10.57 14.80 17.60
N GLY A 86 -11.64 14.41 18.28
CA GLY A 86 -12.88 15.16 18.44
C GLY A 86 -13.53 14.85 19.78
#